data_AF-X1JA20-F1
#
_entry.id   AF-X1JA20-F1
#
_cell.length_a   1.000
_cell.length_b   1.000
_cell.length_c   1.000
_cell.angle_alpha   90.00
_cell.angle_beta   90.00
_cell.angle_gamma   90.00
#
_symmetry.space_group_name_H-M   'P 1'
#
loop_
_entity.id
_entity.type
_entity.pdbx_description
1 polymer ?
#
loop_
_entity_poly.entity_id
_entity_poly.type
_entity_poly.pdbx_seq_one_letter_code
_entity_poly.pdbx_strand_id
1 'polypeptide(L)'
;MEEIDQAQDTREKREEREGVICLRGEYFLPHLTLTVVATPKMESWGQKADPRALVKVYTLMKNLDFSLIAYAEEKKRPKLGLNFSSTMGESLEVHGEASLQKGTYRYYLNQTDPGHYEFIQKRKESQQLYPKVLVGGQYTFSDNTNLVLEYYHNQEGYSSSEWRDYFEYLKFCGERYEGESLYFSYLLMGNAYFDLTNF
;
A
#
# COMPACT_ATOMS: atom_id res chain seq x y z
N MET A 1 29.84 1.59 -8.38
CA MET A 1 28.54 1.43 -9.07
C MET A 1 27.95 0.22 -8.40
N GLU A 2 27.05 0.45 -7.45
CA GLU A 2 26.56 -0.59 -6.55
C GLU A 2 25.36 -1.25 -7.22
N GLU A 3 25.53 -2.53 -7.56
CA GLU A 3 24.56 -3.35 -8.26
C GLU A 3 23.42 -3.65 -7.30
N ILE A 4 22.25 -3.06 -7.53
CA ILE A 4 21.07 -3.30 -6.70
C ILE A 4 20.49 -4.63 -7.13
N ASP A 5 20.86 -5.70 -6.42
CA ASP A 5 20.28 -7.03 -6.58
C ASP A 5 18.81 -7.01 -6.14
N GLN A 6 17.90 -7.01 -7.12
CA GLN A 6 16.46 -6.99 -6.89
C GLN A 6 15.87 -8.38 -6.62
N ALA A 7 16.69 -9.44 -6.55
CA ALA A 7 16.23 -10.83 -6.44
C ALA A 7 16.22 -11.40 -5.00
N GLN A 8 16.44 -10.60 -3.96
CA GLN A 8 16.31 -11.09 -2.58
C GLN A 8 14.85 -11.38 -2.21
N ASP A 9 14.63 -12.61 -1.73
CA ASP A 9 13.37 -13.15 -1.24
C ASP A 9 12.75 -12.19 -0.21
N THR A 10 11.45 -11.90 -0.34
CA THR A 10 10.66 -11.15 0.65
C THR A 10 10.81 -11.65 2.10
N ARG A 11 11.26 -12.90 2.30
CA ARG A 11 11.62 -13.45 3.62
C ARG A 11 12.97 -12.95 4.13
N GLU A 12 14.01 -12.89 3.31
CA GLU A 12 15.33 -12.34 3.67
C GLU A 12 15.23 -10.85 4.01
N LYS A 13 14.39 -10.10 3.30
CA LYS A 13 14.08 -8.69 3.63
C LYS A 13 13.42 -8.48 5.00
N ARG A 14 12.83 -9.51 5.61
CA ARG A 14 12.29 -9.42 6.98
C ARG A 14 13.36 -9.66 8.04
N GLU A 15 14.38 -10.47 7.74
CA GLU A 15 15.50 -10.74 8.63
C GLU A 15 16.51 -9.58 8.68
N GLU A 16 16.67 -8.86 7.56
CA GLU A 16 17.52 -7.65 7.48
C GLU A 16 16.85 -6.36 7.96
N ARG A 17 15.54 -6.39 8.27
CA ARG A 17 14.84 -5.22 8.80
C ARG A 17 15.19 -5.03 10.26
N GLU A 18 16.19 -4.20 10.53
CA GLU A 18 16.47 -3.69 11.86
C GLU A 18 15.19 -3.14 12.51
N GLY A 19 14.88 -3.62 13.70
CA GLY A 19 13.77 -3.10 14.49
C GLY A 19 13.99 -1.61 14.79
N VAL A 20 12.95 -0.80 14.66
CA VAL A 20 13.00 0.62 15.02
C VAL A 20 12.44 0.85 16.42
N ILE A 21 13.11 1.70 17.19
CA ILE A 21 12.64 2.23 18.46
C ILE A 21 11.41 3.11 18.20
N CYS A 22 10.30 2.74 18.81
CA CYS A 22 9.04 3.44 18.74
C CYS A 22 8.58 3.87 20.12
N LEU A 23 8.13 5.12 20.23
CA LEU A 23 7.39 5.62 21.37
C LEU A 23 5.90 5.55 21.04
N ARG A 24 5.12 4.89 21.88
CA ARG A 24 3.65 4.81 21.77
C ARG A 24 3.04 5.35 23.04
N GLY A 25 2.11 6.29 22.88
CA GLY A 25 1.24 6.78 23.95
C GLY A 25 -0.21 6.51 23.59
N GLU A 26 -0.99 6.08 24.58
CA GLU A 26 -2.43 5.84 24.43
C GLU A 26 -3.20 6.56 25.51
N TYR A 27 -4.30 7.18 25.10
CA TYR A 27 -5.20 7.86 26.00
C TYR A 27 -6.63 7.34 25.79
N PHE A 28 -7.20 6.79 26.86
CA PHE A 28 -8.51 6.16 26.86
C PHE A 28 -9.57 7.14 27.39
N LEU A 29 -10.50 7.50 26.52
CA LEU A 29 -11.73 8.22 26.83
C LEU A 29 -12.90 7.21 26.82
N PRO A 30 -14.07 7.54 27.41
CA PRO A 30 -15.19 6.59 27.53
C PRO A 30 -15.67 5.95 26.22
N HIS A 31 -15.52 6.63 25.08
CA HIS A 31 -15.93 6.14 23.77
C HIS A 31 -14.83 6.23 22.72
N LEU A 32 -13.64 6.69 23.09
CA LEU A 32 -12.56 7.00 22.15
C LEU A 32 -11.23 6.55 22.71
N THR A 33 -10.37 6.01 21.86
CA THR A 33 -8.95 5.82 22.16
C THR A 33 -8.15 6.70 21.23
N LEU A 34 -7.30 7.55 21.79
CA LEU A 34 -6.31 8.31 21.05
C LEU A 34 -4.96 7.60 21.19
N THR A 35 -4.41 7.13 20.08
CA THR A 35 -3.07 6.53 20.02
C THR A 35 -2.15 7.46 19.25
N VAL A 36 -0.99 7.75 19.83
CA VAL A 36 0.10 8.47 19.16
C VAL A 36 1.32 7.57 19.12
N VAL A 37 1.90 7.39 17.95
CA VAL A 37 3.15 6.65 17.76
C VAL A 37 4.16 7.57 17.09
N ALA A 38 5.40 7.58 17.59
CA ALA A 38 6.50 8.30 16.99
C ALA A 38 7.75 7.42 16.95
N THR A 39 8.47 7.49 15.83
CA THR A 39 9.78 6.87 15.64
C THR A 39 10.76 8.01 15.37
N PRO A 40 11.39 8.60 16.41
CA PRO A 40 12.35 9.68 16.21
C PRO A 40 13.65 9.16 15.61
N LYS A 41 14.41 10.01 14.92
CA LYS A 41 15.77 9.66 14.50
C LYS A 41 16.70 9.68 15.71
N MET A 42 17.42 8.57 15.96
CA MET A 42 18.31 8.41 17.12
C MET A 42 19.65 7.83 16.67
N GLU A 43 20.48 8.65 16.04
CA GLU A 43 21.77 8.22 15.49
C GLU A 43 22.72 7.65 16.56
N SER A 44 22.67 8.20 17.78
CA SER A 44 23.48 7.73 18.92
C SER A 44 23.15 6.30 19.36
N TRP A 45 21.99 5.77 18.96
CA TRP A 45 21.52 4.41 19.26
C TRP A 45 21.48 3.53 17.99
N GLY A 46 22.11 3.98 16.91
CA GLY A 46 22.15 3.26 15.63
C GLY A 46 20.91 3.46 14.74
N GLN A 47 19.87 4.16 15.21
CA GLN A 47 18.64 4.34 14.45
C GLN A 47 18.77 5.44 13.38
N LYS A 48 18.98 5.00 12.14
CA LYS A 48 19.06 5.86 10.94
C LYS A 48 17.75 5.98 10.15
N ALA A 49 16.70 5.27 10.57
CA ALA A 49 15.40 5.30 9.90
C ALA A 49 14.83 6.72 9.86
N ASP A 50 14.10 7.03 8.78
CA ASP A 50 13.45 8.33 8.61
C ASP A 50 12.43 8.55 9.76
N PRO A 51 12.42 9.75 10.37
CA PRO A 51 11.42 10.09 11.37
C PRO A 51 10.00 9.88 10.85
N ARG A 52 9.16 9.26 11.66
CA ARG A 52 7.74 9.06 11.35
C ARG A 52 6.86 9.21 12.57
N ALA A 53 5.63 9.63 12.33
CA ALA A 53 4.61 9.78 13.35
C ALA A 53 3.26 9.30 12.83
N LEU A 54 2.45 8.79 13.75
CA LEU A 54 1.09 8.35 13.52
C LEU A 54 0.19 8.84 14.64
N VAL A 55 -0.98 9.32 14.28
CA VAL A 55 -2.08 9.57 15.22
C VAL A 55 -3.26 8.71 14.77
N LYS A 56 -3.82 7.92 15.69
CA LYS A 56 -5.03 7.13 15.47
C LYS A 56 -6.09 7.56 16.48
N VAL A 57 -7.28 7.84 15.97
CA VAL A 57 -8.50 7.95 16.77
C VAL A 57 -9.32 6.71 16.51
N TYR A 58 -9.64 5.98 17.57
CA TYR A 58 -10.39 4.74 17.52
C TYR A 58 -11.66 4.85 18.34
N THR A 59 -12.74 4.24 17.87
CA THR A 59 -13.98 4.09 18.64
C THR A 59 -14.59 2.72 18.39
N LEU A 60 -15.22 2.18 19.43
CA LEU A 60 -16.09 1.02 19.36
C LEU A 60 -17.45 1.44 19.88
N MET A 61 -18.42 1.64 19.00
CA MET A 61 -19.77 2.07 19.35
C MET A 61 -20.78 1.01 18.93
N LYS A 62 -21.41 0.36 19.92
CA LYS A 62 -22.33 -0.77 19.71
C LYS A 62 -21.65 -1.91 18.95
N ASN A 63 -21.90 -1.98 17.65
CA ASN A 63 -21.43 -2.98 16.71
C ASN A 63 -20.58 -2.34 15.60
N LEU A 64 -20.16 -1.08 15.73
CA LEU A 64 -19.31 -0.37 14.79
C LEU A 64 -17.92 -0.21 15.41
N ASP A 65 -16.94 -0.89 14.82
CA ASP A 65 -15.52 -0.59 14.98
C ASP A 65 -15.15 0.47 13.94
N PHE A 66 -14.54 1.57 14.38
CA PHE A 66 -14.11 2.64 13.49
C PHE A 66 -12.77 3.20 13.92
N SER A 67 -11.91 3.49 12.95
CA SER A 67 -10.69 4.23 13.19
C SER A 67 -10.32 5.20 12.09
N LEU A 68 -9.76 6.34 12.48
CA LEU A 68 -9.14 7.31 11.61
C LEU A 68 -7.66 7.42 11.97
N ILE A 69 -6.81 7.36 10.96
CA ILE A 69 -5.35 7.35 11.08
C ILE A 69 -4.78 8.50 10.26
N ALA A 70 -3.90 9.30 10.85
CA ALA A 70 -3.05 10.24 10.15
C ALA A 70 -1.59 9.79 10.32
N TYR A 71 -0.86 9.66 9.22
CA TYR A 71 0.52 9.19 9.21
C TYR A 71 1.41 10.12 8.39
N ALA A 72 2.61 10.39 8.90
CA ALA A 72 3.62 11.18 8.22
C ALA A 72 5.02 10.57 8.45
N GLU A 73 5.88 10.67 7.44
CA GLU A 73 7.28 10.24 7.48
C GLU A 73 8.12 11.23 6.66
N GLU A 74 9.32 11.58 7.12
CA GLU A 74 10.12 12.71 6.60
C GLU A 74 10.28 12.72 5.07
N LYS A 75 10.60 11.56 4.48
CA LYS A 75 10.82 11.42 3.03
C LYS A 75 9.58 10.99 2.25
N LYS A 76 8.45 10.79 2.95
CA LYS A 76 7.19 10.33 2.36
C LYS A 76 6.08 11.38 2.45
N ARG A 77 5.11 11.28 1.55
CA ARG A 77 3.89 12.09 1.62
C ARG A 77 3.04 11.64 2.81
N PRO A 78 2.43 12.58 3.54
CA PRO A 78 1.49 12.24 4.59
C PRO A 78 0.28 11.51 4.00
N LYS A 79 -0.28 10.60 4.79
CA LYS A 79 -1.43 9.79 4.44
C LYS A 79 -2.51 9.93 5.51
N LEU A 80 -3.75 9.93 5.05
CA LEU A 80 -4.92 9.73 5.90
C LEU A 80 -5.48 8.34 5.61
N GLY A 81 -5.83 7.60 6.65
CA GLY A 81 -6.42 6.27 6.58
C GLY A 81 -7.70 6.23 7.40
N LEU A 82 -8.65 5.44 6.97
CA LEU A 82 -9.92 5.19 7.65
C LEU A 82 -10.22 3.71 7.55
N ASN A 83 -10.76 3.15 8.62
CA ASN A 83 -11.11 1.76 8.74
C ASN A 83 -12.46 1.70 9.46
N PHE A 84 -13.36 0.85 9.00
CA PHE A 84 -14.54 0.49 9.77
C PHE A 84 -14.94 -0.95 9.54
N SER A 85 -15.56 -1.54 10.54
CA SER A 85 -16.29 -2.81 10.42
C SER A 85 -17.54 -2.75 11.29
N SER A 86 -18.63 -3.35 10.81
CA SER A 86 -19.83 -3.50 11.59
C SER A 86 -20.52 -4.84 11.37
N THR A 87 -20.84 -5.50 12.48
CA THR A 87 -21.56 -6.78 12.48
C THR A 87 -23.05 -6.54 12.71
N MET A 88 -23.89 -7.05 11.81
CA MET A 88 -25.34 -7.03 11.87
C MET A 88 -25.87 -8.43 12.19
N GLY A 89 -26.44 -8.60 13.38
CA GLY A 89 -26.84 -9.93 13.87
C GLY A 89 -25.62 -10.79 14.18
N GLU A 90 -25.70 -12.09 13.87
CA GLU A 90 -24.64 -13.06 14.15
C GLU A 90 -23.85 -13.48 12.90
N SER A 91 -24.34 -13.13 11.71
CA SER A 91 -23.86 -13.73 10.46
C SER A 91 -23.39 -12.72 9.42
N LEU A 92 -23.70 -11.43 9.53
CA LEU A 92 -23.36 -10.46 8.50
C LEU A 92 -22.38 -9.42 9.04
N GLU A 93 -21.27 -9.23 8.36
CA GLU A 93 -20.31 -8.15 8.58
C GLU A 93 -20.25 -7.26 7.34
N VAL A 94 -20.15 -5.95 7.54
CA VAL A 94 -19.80 -4.99 6.51
C VAL A 94 -18.56 -4.25 6.96
N HIS A 95 -17.55 -4.18 6.10
CA HIS A 95 -16.29 -3.52 6.39
C HIS A 95 -15.86 -2.60 5.26
N GLY A 96 -14.99 -1.67 5.60
CA GLY A 96 -14.38 -0.82 4.60
C GLY A 96 -13.12 -0.14 5.10
N GLU A 97 -12.24 0.12 4.14
CA GLU A 97 -10.98 0.79 4.36
C GLU A 97 -10.82 1.86 3.30
N ALA A 98 -10.30 3.01 3.68
CA ALA A 98 -9.94 4.05 2.74
C ALA A 98 -8.61 4.67 3.13
N SER A 99 -7.79 4.99 2.13
CA SER A 99 -6.61 5.81 2.32
C SER A 99 -6.54 6.92 1.29
N LEU A 100 -5.93 8.03 1.67
CA LEU A 100 -5.81 9.22 0.86
C LEU A 100 -4.41 9.81 1.04
N GLN A 101 -3.74 10.07 -0.08
CA GLN A 101 -2.43 10.72 -0.11
C GLN A 101 -2.33 11.67 -1.29
N LYS A 102 -1.47 12.69 -1.19
CA LYS A 102 -1.08 13.52 -2.34
C LYS A 102 0.06 12.88 -3.08
N GLY A 103 -0.01 12.84 -4.40
CA GLY A 103 1.00 12.18 -5.21
C GLY A 103 1.06 10.66 -4.97
N THR A 104 1.99 10.02 -5.67
CA THR A 104 2.24 8.58 -5.50
C THR A 104 3.69 8.25 -5.77
N TYR A 105 4.19 7.27 -5.03
CA TYR A 105 5.52 6.68 -5.20
C TYR A 105 5.52 5.53 -6.21
N ARG A 106 4.38 5.26 -6.86
CA ARG A 106 4.28 4.25 -7.91
C ARG A 106 5.12 4.66 -9.11
N TYR A 107 5.79 3.67 -9.68
CA TYR A 107 6.48 3.81 -10.95
C TYR A 107 5.51 3.62 -12.11
N TYR A 108 5.64 4.46 -13.12
CA TYR A 108 4.84 4.45 -14.34
C TYR A 108 5.76 4.24 -15.52
N LEU A 109 5.31 3.42 -16.47
CA LEU A 109 6.00 3.29 -17.75
C LEU A 109 6.05 4.66 -18.43
N ASN A 110 7.22 5.03 -18.91
CA ASN A 110 7.48 6.22 -19.67
C ASN A 110 8.25 5.84 -20.92
N GLN A 111 7.71 6.15 -22.08
CA GLN A 111 8.46 6.07 -23.31
C GLN A 111 9.28 7.36 -23.44
N THR A 112 10.60 7.24 -23.42
CA THR A 112 11.52 8.36 -23.60
C THR A 112 11.92 8.53 -25.06
N ASP A 113 12.06 7.42 -25.81
CA ASP A 113 12.30 7.38 -27.25
C ASP A 113 11.55 6.19 -27.91
N PRO A 114 11.39 6.16 -29.24
CA PRO A 114 10.85 4.99 -29.95
C PRO A 114 11.59 3.69 -29.58
N GLY A 115 10.91 2.74 -28.91
CA GLY A 115 11.50 1.48 -28.45
C GLY A 115 12.32 1.56 -27.16
N HIS A 116 12.44 2.74 -26.52
CA HIS A 116 13.11 2.91 -25.23
C HIS A 116 12.10 3.33 -24.15
N TYR A 117 12.04 2.52 -23.10
CA TYR A 117 11.05 2.65 -22.03
C TYR A 117 11.72 2.61 -20.67
N GLU A 118 11.26 3.48 -19.78
CA GLU A 118 11.75 3.59 -18.41
C GLU A 118 10.59 3.65 -17.42
N PHE A 119 10.78 3.04 -16.26
CA PHE A 119 9.85 3.17 -15.14
C PHE A 119 10.25 4.37 -14.29
N ILE A 120 9.36 5.37 -14.18
CA ILE A 120 9.64 6.59 -13.39
C ILE A 120 8.47 6.96 -12.48
N GLN A 121 8.73 7.63 -11.36
CA GLN A 121 7.70 8.10 -10.42
C GLN A 121 7.07 9.43 -10.89
N LYS A 122 6.37 9.40 -12.04
CA LYS A 122 5.80 10.60 -12.69
C LYS A 122 4.96 11.48 -11.77
N ARG A 123 4.30 10.87 -10.78
CA ARG A 123 3.27 11.52 -9.95
C ARG A 123 3.74 11.74 -8.50
N LYS A 124 5.04 11.59 -8.19
CA LYS A 124 5.59 11.79 -6.83
C LYS A 124 5.38 13.21 -6.28
N GLU A 125 5.58 14.20 -7.14
CA GLU A 125 5.44 15.63 -6.82
C GLU A 125 4.03 16.19 -7.12
N SER A 126 3.12 15.33 -7.59
CA SER A 126 1.75 15.74 -7.92
C SER A 126 1.00 16.21 -6.68
N GLN A 127 0.25 17.30 -6.82
CA GLN A 127 -0.70 17.77 -5.80
C GLN A 127 -2.06 17.07 -5.87
N GLN A 128 -2.26 16.20 -6.87
CA GLN A 128 -3.46 15.40 -7.01
C GLN A 128 -3.59 14.42 -5.84
N LEU A 129 -4.83 14.22 -5.40
CA LEU A 129 -5.18 13.22 -4.41
C LEU A 129 -5.36 11.85 -5.06
N TYR A 130 -4.85 10.81 -4.42
CA TYR A 130 -4.98 9.41 -4.85
C TYR A 130 -5.63 8.58 -3.75
N PRO A 131 -6.98 8.51 -3.69
CA PRO A 131 -7.72 7.55 -2.90
C PRO A 131 -7.44 6.09 -3.27
N LYS A 132 -7.39 5.26 -2.24
CA LYS A 132 -7.64 3.82 -2.31
C LYS A 132 -8.82 3.50 -1.41
N VAL A 133 -9.75 2.69 -1.88
CA VAL A 133 -10.96 2.34 -1.15
C VAL A 133 -11.23 0.85 -1.32
N LEU A 134 -11.49 0.18 -0.21
CA LEU A 134 -12.07 -1.15 -0.15
C LEU A 134 -13.41 -1.04 0.58
N VAL A 135 -14.45 -1.65 0.02
CA VAL A 135 -15.71 -1.89 0.74
C VAL A 135 -16.10 -3.32 0.49
N GLY A 136 -16.47 -4.02 1.54
CA GLY A 136 -16.86 -5.41 1.45
C GLY A 136 -17.83 -5.81 2.53
N GLY A 137 -18.18 -7.09 2.49
CA GLY A 137 -18.89 -7.74 3.56
C GLY A 137 -18.64 -9.22 3.56
N GLN A 138 -18.93 -9.82 4.71
CA GLN A 138 -18.83 -11.24 4.95
C GLN A 138 -20.17 -11.76 5.45
N TYR A 139 -20.62 -12.88 4.91
CA TYR A 139 -21.75 -13.64 5.44
C TYR A 139 -21.30 -15.01 5.94
N THR A 140 -21.51 -15.30 7.21
CA THR A 140 -21.24 -16.59 7.85
C THR A 140 -22.51 -17.45 7.85
N PHE A 141 -22.49 -18.54 7.08
CA PHE A 141 -23.56 -19.54 7.05
C PHE A 141 -23.58 -20.39 8.34
N SER A 142 -24.68 -21.10 8.58
CA SER A 142 -24.86 -21.94 9.77
C SER A 142 -23.90 -23.13 9.87
N ASP A 143 -23.29 -23.53 8.76
CA ASP A 143 -22.23 -24.55 8.70
C ASP A 143 -20.83 -23.95 8.97
N ASN A 144 -20.76 -22.66 9.31
CA ASN A 144 -19.56 -21.85 9.49
C ASN A 144 -18.77 -21.53 8.21
N THR A 145 -19.36 -21.78 7.02
CA THR A 145 -18.80 -21.27 5.77
C THR A 145 -18.91 -19.74 5.72
N ASN A 146 -17.89 -19.05 5.21
CA ASN A 146 -17.92 -17.60 5.02
C ASN A 146 -17.95 -17.26 3.52
N LEU A 147 -18.92 -16.47 3.09
CA LEU A 147 -18.91 -15.82 1.78
C LEU A 147 -18.45 -14.38 1.96
N VAL A 148 -17.31 -14.03 1.37
CA VAL A 148 -16.75 -12.68 1.38
C VAL A 148 -16.89 -12.07 -0.01
N LEU A 149 -17.41 -10.85 -0.08
CA LEU A 149 -17.47 -10.06 -1.31
C LEU A 149 -16.85 -8.69 -1.05
N GLU A 150 -15.85 -8.33 -1.86
CA GLU A 150 -15.11 -7.07 -1.72
C GLU A 150 -15.02 -6.35 -3.06
N TYR A 151 -15.19 -5.03 -3.02
CA TYR A 151 -14.89 -4.13 -4.11
C TYR A 151 -13.70 -3.25 -3.72
N TYR A 152 -12.66 -3.30 -4.54
CA TYR A 152 -11.44 -2.52 -4.36
C TYR A 152 -11.23 -1.54 -5.50
N HIS A 153 -10.95 -0.29 -5.15
CA HIS A 153 -10.58 0.77 -6.08
C HIS A 153 -9.27 1.42 -5.66
N ASN A 154 -8.33 1.54 -6.60
CA ASN A 154 -7.02 2.14 -6.37
C ASN A 154 -6.70 3.17 -7.47
N GLN A 155 -6.77 4.46 -7.13
CA GLN A 155 -6.52 5.52 -8.11
C GLN A 155 -5.04 5.68 -8.48
N GLU A 156 -4.12 5.07 -7.75
CA GLU A 156 -2.71 5.02 -8.16
C GLU A 156 -2.49 4.09 -9.37
N GLY A 157 -3.49 3.31 -9.77
CA GLY A 157 -3.44 2.43 -10.95
C GLY A 157 -3.17 3.16 -12.27
N TYR A 158 -2.91 2.38 -13.31
CA TYR A 158 -2.72 2.88 -14.67
C TYR A 158 -4.05 3.36 -15.26
N SER A 159 -4.00 4.48 -15.98
CA SER A 159 -5.10 4.86 -16.88
C SER A 159 -5.23 3.83 -18.01
N SER A 160 -6.35 3.86 -18.74
CA SER A 160 -6.55 2.97 -19.89
C SER A 160 -5.50 3.15 -20.99
N SER A 161 -4.90 4.34 -21.13
CA SER A 161 -3.80 4.57 -22.06
C SER A 161 -2.49 4.01 -21.49
N GLU A 162 -2.16 4.33 -20.24
CA GLU A 162 -0.93 3.82 -19.59
C GLU A 162 -0.91 2.29 -19.52
N TRP A 163 -2.08 1.67 -19.35
CA TRP A 163 -2.22 0.21 -19.36
C TRP A 163 -2.02 -0.38 -20.75
N ARG A 164 -2.46 0.32 -21.79
CA ARG A 164 -2.22 -0.08 -23.19
C ARG A 164 -0.75 0.05 -23.54
N ASP A 165 -0.13 1.18 -23.20
CA ASP A 165 1.30 1.42 -23.40
C ASP A 165 2.13 0.33 -22.70
N TYR A 166 1.70 -0.08 -21.50
CA TYR A 166 2.31 -1.19 -20.76
C TYR A 166 2.21 -2.53 -21.50
N PHE A 167 1.05 -2.87 -22.05
CA PHE A 167 0.90 -4.09 -22.85
C PHE A 167 1.67 -4.05 -24.18
N GLU A 168 1.73 -2.89 -24.84
CA GLU A 168 2.53 -2.71 -26.04
C GLU A 168 4.02 -2.89 -25.74
N TYR A 169 4.49 -2.35 -24.62
CA TYR A 169 5.84 -2.59 -24.11
C TYR A 169 6.12 -4.08 -23.85
N LEU A 170 5.20 -4.80 -23.20
CA LEU A 170 5.36 -6.24 -22.98
C LEU A 170 5.44 -7.04 -24.29
N LYS A 171 4.65 -6.67 -25.30
CA LYS A 171 4.73 -7.29 -26.64
C LYS A 171 6.08 -6.99 -27.31
N PHE A 172 6.52 -5.73 -27.29
CA PHE A 172 7.82 -5.33 -27.81
C PHE A 172 8.95 -6.12 -27.13
N CYS A 173 8.94 -6.26 -25.81
CA CYS A 173 9.91 -7.08 -25.09
C CYS A 173 9.84 -8.55 -25.48
N GLY A 174 8.64 -9.11 -25.64
CA GLY A 174 8.46 -10.50 -26.07
C GLY A 174 9.04 -10.78 -27.45
N GLU A 175 8.80 -9.89 -28.42
CA GLU A 175 9.32 -9.99 -29.79
C GLU A 175 10.83 -9.75 -29.86
N ARG A 176 11.36 -8.85 -29.02
CA ARG A 176 12.78 -8.46 -29.02
C ARG A 176 13.69 -9.46 -28.30
N TYR A 177 13.17 -10.15 -27.28
CA TYR A 177 13.94 -10.99 -26.35
C TYR A 177 13.42 -12.43 -26.24
N GLU A 178 12.88 -12.99 -27.33
CA GLU A 178 12.36 -14.36 -27.39
C GLU A 178 13.29 -15.37 -26.68
N GLY A 179 12.84 -15.91 -25.55
CA GLY A 179 13.51 -17.02 -24.85
C GLY A 179 14.37 -16.67 -23.62
N GLU A 180 14.52 -15.41 -23.22
CA GLU A 180 15.32 -15.05 -22.04
C GLU A 180 14.50 -14.75 -20.77
N SER A 181 15.11 -15.03 -19.61
CA SER A 181 14.59 -14.75 -18.26
C SER A 181 14.15 -13.28 -18.07
N LEU A 182 14.64 -12.37 -18.92
CA LEU A 182 14.26 -10.96 -18.97
C LEU A 182 12.77 -10.74 -19.24
N TYR A 183 12.14 -11.49 -20.14
CA TYR A 183 10.69 -11.39 -20.38
C TYR A 183 9.87 -11.74 -19.12
N PHE A 184 10.27 -12.80 -18.43
CA PHE A 184 9.70 -13.18 -17.13
C PHE A 184 9.96 -12.12 -16.06
N SER A 185 11.14 -11.50 -16.06
CA SER A 185 11.50 -10.40 -15.14
C SER A 185 10.58 -9.19 -15.31
N TYR A 186 10.26 -8.82 -16.56
CA TYR A 186 9.34 -7.70 -16.86
C TYR A 186 7.87 -8.02 -16.51
N LEU A 187 7.44 -9.27 -16.67
CA LEU A 187 6.14 -9.76 -16.19
C LEU A 187 6.06 -9.81 -14.65
N LEU A 188 7.14 -10.21 -13.98
CA LEU A 188 7.24 -10.25 -12.52
C LEU A 188 7.26 -8.84 -11.92
N MET A 189 7.98 -7.90 -12.53
CA MET A 189 7.88 -6.49 -12.15
C MET A 189 6.43 -6.02 -12.30
N GLY A 190 5.76 -6.30 -13.42
CA GLY A 190 4.33 -6.03 -13.61
C GLY A 190 3.42 -6.58 -12.51
N ASN A 191 3.62 -7.84 -12.11
CA ASN A 191 2.81 -8.54 -11.11
C ASN A 191 3.11 -8.12 -9.67
N ALA A 192 4.36 -7.77 -9.34
CA ALA A 192 4.71 -7.20 -8.03
C ALA A 192 3.96 -5.87 -7.75
N TYR A 193 3.37 -5.25 -8.78
CA TYR A 193 2.54 -4.05 -8.65
C TYR A 193 1.03 -4.31 -8.53
N PHE A 194 0.58 -5.56 -8.63
CA PHE A 194 -0.78 -6.02 -8.30
C PHE A 194 -0.82 -6.81 -7.00
N ASP A 195 0.21 -6.63 -6.16
CA ASP A 195 0.30 -7.30 -4.88
C ASP A 195 -0.81 -6.81 -3.94
N LEU A 196 -1.85 -7.64 -3.83
CA LEU A 196 -3.00 -7.50 -2.93
C LEU A 196 -2.59 -7.56 -1.45
N THR A 197 -1.31 -7.81 -1.13
CA THR A 197 -0.82 -7.84 0.26
C THR A 197 -0.40 -6.46 0.80
N ASN A 198 -0.44 -5.41 -0.02
CA ASN A 198 -0.15 -4.03 0.42
C ASN A 198 -1.43 -3.27 0.88
N PHE A 199 -2.17 -3.89 1.80
CA PHE A 199 -3.07 -3.17 2.72
C PHE A 199 -2.28 -2.73 3.96
#